data_AF-A0A223I118-F1
#
_entry.id   AF-A0A223I118-F1
#
_cell.length_a   1.000
_cell.length_b   1.000
_cell.length_c   1.000
_cell.angle_alpha   90.00
_cell.angle_beta   90.00
_cell.angle_gamma   90.00
#
_symmetry.space_group_name_H-M   'P 1'
#
loop_
_entity.id
_entity.type
_entity.pdbx_description
1 polymer ?
#
loop_
_entity_poly.entity_id
_entity_poly.type
_entity_poly.pdbx_seq_one_letter_code
_entity_poly.pdbx_strand_id
1 'polypeptide(L)'
;MNPYVLSFQEIDNTKLALVCGKGANLGKLSIIDGIQVPEGFCVTTEAYKEIIETNKEISLLLAQLSLLNADDRRGISEISAKIRKAIEGISIPKAIDNEITGYLKQLGEKNAYAVRSSATAEDLPTASFAGQQDTYLNIVGKEAIFKHISKCWASLFTDRAVTYHIQNGFDHCKVYLAVVIQKMVFPKAAGIMFTADPITGNRKVLSIDASFGLGEAMASGLVNADNYKVRESKIIYKKISTKKLAIYALKEGGTEEKKIESERQNMQTLTDEQILQLDKIGRTIEAYFGCPQDIEWCRYDNKFFIVQSRPITTLYPIPDVHDGKNHVYMSFGHQQMMTDAMKPLGLSFFQLISDDFPLIQAGGRLFIDLAHDMASPIGRMIILKVLENADPLMYNAIKKLMKRKEFMKSLAHGRRVFSIGSGYLSWPLLTQFIKILRGNDRDFSKTLMSQSEAHVKKLQKNIVNLSEDEVFDFI
;
A
#
# COMPACT_ATOMS: atom_id res chain seq x y z
N MET A 1 -32.87 4.37 11.15
CA MET A 1 -31.98 5.54 11.21
C MET A 1 -30.57 5.01 11.27
N ASN A 2 -29.67 5.55 10.45
CA ASN A 2 -28.25 5.22 10.56
C ASN A 2 -27.69 5.88 11.83
N PRO A 3 -26.82 5.21 12.60
CA PRO A 3 -26.25 5.77 13.81
C PRO A 3 -25.22 6.87 13.49
N TYR A 4 -25.18 7.93 14.32
CA TYR A 4 -24.17 8.99 14.20
C TYR A 4 -22.85 8.59 14.85
N VAL A 5 -22.89 7.66 15.81
CA VAL A 5 -21.72 7.14 16.48
C VAL A 5 -21.73 5.61 16.49
N LEU A 6 -20.58 5.00 16.20
CA LEU A 6 -20.37 3.55 16.24
C LEU A 6 -19.13 3.22 17.07
N SER A 7 -19.27 2.33 18.05
CA SER A 7 -18.10 1.80 18.78
C SER A 7 -17.26 0.88 17.90
N PHE A 8 -15.96 0.73 18.18
CA PHE A 8 -15.11 -0.18 17.37
C PHE A 8 -15.61 -1.62 17.34
N GLN A 9 -16.21 -2.09 18.43
CA GLN A 9 -16.76 -3.45 18.54
C GLN A 9 -18.03 -3.66 17.70
N GLU A 10 -18.75 -2.59 17.38
CA GLU A 10 -19.95 -2.62 16.54
C GLU A 10 -19.64 -2.49 15.05
N ILE A 11 -18.41 -2.20 14.67
CA ILE A 11 -18.02 -1.97 13.28
C ILE A 11 -17.77 -3.32 12.59
N ASP A 12 -18.60 -3.63 11.59
CA ASP A 12 -18.43 -4.78 10.71
C ASP A 12 -18.03 -4.34 9.28
N ASN A 13 -17.82 -5.32 8.39
CA ASN A 13 -17.42 -5.10 7.00
C ASN A 13 -18.45 -4.32 6.16
N THR A 14 -19.73 -4.32 6.56
CA THR A 14 -20.81 -3.64 5.83
C THR A 14 -20.81 -2.13 6.09
N LYS A 15 -20.15 -1.69 7.17
CA LYS A 15 -20.15 -0.30 7.65
C LYS A 15 -18.99 0.54 7.10
N LEU A 16 -18.22 0.05 6.13
CA LEU A 16 -17.09 0.78 5.52
C LEU A 16 -17.49 2.19 5.03
N ALA A 17 -18.66 2.33 4.40
CA ALA A 17 -19.15 3.63 3.92
C ALA A 17 -19.50 4.62 5.05
N LEU A 18 -19.78 4.11 6.26
CA LEU A 18 -20.15 4.91 7.43
C LEU A 18 -18.94 5.35 8.25
N VAL A 19 -17.92 4.50 8.38
CA VAL A 19 -16.75 4.75 9.25
C VAL A 19 -15.43 4.94 8.51
N CYS A 20 -15.46 4.86 7.18
CA CYS A 20 -14.30 4.99 6.30
C CYS A 20 -13.21 3.94 6.57
N GLY A 21 -12.08 4.06 5.88
CA GLY A 21 -10.99 3.07 5.91
C GLY A 21 -10.36 2.85 7.29
N LYS A 22 -9.92 3.92 7.94
CA LYS A 22 -9.26 3.87 9.27
C LYS A 22 -10.19 3.33 10.35
N GLY A 23 -11.45 3.80 10.37
CA GLY A 23 -12.45 3.32 11.32
C GLY A 23 -12.79 1.84 11.11
N ALA A 24 -12.96 1.40 9.86
CA ALA A 24 -13.20 0.00 9.54
C ALA A 24 -12.03 -0.91 9.92
N ASN A 25 -10.79 -0.47 9.67
CA ASN A 25 -9.61 -1.24 10.03
C ASN A 25 -9.44 -1.34 11.55
N LEU A 26 -9.76 -0.29 12.32
CA LEU A 26 -9.78 -0.34 13.78
C LEU A 26 -10.84 -1.29 14.34
N GLY A 27 -12.05 -1.29 13.75
CA GLY A 27 -13.09 -2.25 14.10
C GLY A 27 -12.62 -3.69 13.89
N LYS A 28 -12.07 -3.99 12.72
CA LYS A 28 -11.46 -5.31 12.41
C LYS A 28 -10.37 -5.71 13.40
N LEU A 29 -9.43 -4.80 13.70
CA LEU A 29 -8.35 -5.07 14.64
C LEU A 29 -8.87 -5.38 16.06
N SER A 30 -9.97 -4.74 16.48
CA SER A 30 -10.54 -4.91 17.83
C SER A 30 -11.12 -6.29 18.09
N ILE A 31 -11.40 -7.06 17.02
CA ILE A 31 -11.97 -8.42 17.09
C ILE A 31 -10.86 -9.49 17.08
N ILE A 32 -9.62 -9.14 16.72
CA ILE A 32 -8.52 -10.11 16.62
C ILE A 32 -8.05 -10.50 18.02
N ASP A 33 -8.17 -11.79 18.34
CA ASP A 33 -7.69 -12.34 19.62
C ASP A 33 -6.20 -12.07 19.83
N GLY A 34 -5.87 -11.57 21.03
CA GLY A 34 -4.48 -11.27 21.42
C GLY A 34 -3.94 -9.93 20.92
N ILE A 35 -4.71 -9.18 20.14
CA ILE A 35 -4.36 -7.81 19.71
C ILE A 35 -5.02 -6.80 20.64
N GLN A 36 -4.24 -5.84 21.14
CA GLN A 36 -4.74 -4.77 22.00
C GLN A 36 -4.96 -3.52 21.16
N VAL A 37 -6.21 -3.09 21.03
CA VAL A 37 -6.58 -1.82 20.39
C VAL A 37 -7.15 -0.90 21.47
N PRO A 38 -6.68 0.35 21.60
CA PRO A 38 -7.28 1.29 22.54
C PRO A 38 -8.75 1.53 22.20
N GLU A 39 -9.60 1.49 23.24
CA GLU A 39 -11.05 1.70 23.12
C GLU A 39 -11.37 3.03 22.46
N GLY A 40 -12.47 3.06 21.72
CA GLY A 40 -12.88 4.25 20.99
C GLY A 40 -14.13 4.02 20.15
N PHE A 41 -14.51 5.06 19.44
CA PHE A 41 -15.67 5.09 18.56
C PHE A 41 -15.40 5.96 17.34
N CYS A 42 -16.23 5.79 16.32
CA CYS A 42 -16.24 6.59 15.11
C CYS A 42 -17.49 7.45 15.07
N VAL A 43 -17.32 8.76 14.89
CA VAL A 43 -18.37 9.66 14.41
C VAL A 43 -18.53 9.39 12.92
N THR A 44 -19.71 8.95 12.51
CA THR A 44 -19.97 8.42 11.17
C THR A 44 -20.06 9.53 10.12
N THR A 45 -19.98 9.13 8.85
CA THR A 45 -20.18 10.04 7.71
C THR A 45 -21.58 10.66 7.67
N GLU A 46 -22.57 10.06 8.34
CA GLU A 46 -23.93 10.60 8.43
C GLU A 46 -23.97 11.87 9.28
N ALA A 47 -23.19 11.93 10.36
CA ALA A 47 -23.04 13.15 11.16
C ALA A 47 -22.42 14.28 10.34
N TYR A 48 -21.45 13.95 9.49
CA TYR A 48 -20.86 14.89 8.55
C TYR A 48 -21.87 15.38 7.51
N LYS A 49 -22.62 14.46 6.88
CA LYS A 49 -23.65 14.82 5.88
C LYS A 49 -24.70 15.74 6.47
N GLU A 50 -25.24 15.43 7.65
CA GLU A 50 -26.25 16.28 8.29
C GLU A 50 -25.74 17.71 8.50
N ILE A 51 -24.49 17.87 8.92
CA ILE A 51 -23.89 19.18 9.18
C ILE A 51 -23.63 19.96 7.90
N ILE A 52 -23.13 19.30 6.86
CA ILE A 52 -22.76 19.94 5.59
C ILE A 52 -23.99 20.22 4.72
N GLU A 53 -24.91 19.27 4.58
CA GLU A 53 -26.09 19.38 3.71
C GLU A 53 -27.13 20.35 4.28
N THR A 54 -27.24 20.47 5.60
CA THR A 54 -28.15 21.45 6.23
C THR A 54 -27.65 22.89 6.03
N ASN A 55 -26.35 23.09 5.79
CA ASN A 55 -25.76 24.41 5.62
C ASN A 55 -25.72 24.86 4.16
N LYS A 56 -26.61 25.80 3.81
CA LYS A 56 -26.70 26.40 2.47
C LYS A 56 -25.43 27.14 2.05
N GLU A 57 -24.72 27.76 3.00
CA GLU A 57 -23.48 28.50 2.71
C GLU A 57 -22.38 27.54 2.22
N ILE A 58 -22.21 26.40 2.90
CA ILE A 58 -21.21 25.41 2.50
C ILE A 58 -21.58 24.80 1.14
N SER A 59 -22.85 24.44 0.93
CA SER A 59 -23.30 23.91 -0.35
C SER A 59 -23.01 24.86 -1.53
N LEU A 60 -23.18 26.18 -1.33
CA LEU A 60 -22.84 27.18 -2.34
C LEU A 60 -21.33 27.29 -2.58
N LEU A 61 -20.53 27.28 -1.51
CA LEU A 61 -19.07 27.33 -1.61
C LEU A 61 -18.49 26.06 -2.27
N LEU A 62 -19.08 24.89 -2.03
CA LEU A 62 -18.70 23.64 -2.70
C LEU A 62 -19.01 23.69 -4.20
N ALA A 63 -20.16 24.24 -4.58
CA ALA A 63 -20.51 24.45 -5.98
C ALA A 63 -19.50 25.40 -6.67
N GLN A 64 -19.07 26.48 -6.00
CA GLN A 64 -18.03 27.36 -6.52
C GLN A 64 -16.67 26.66 -6.64
N LEU A 65 -16.31 25.83 -5.66
CA LEU A 65 -15.07 25.06 -5.66
C LEU A 65 -15.01 24.08 -6.84
N SER A 66 -16.15 23.46 -7.18
CA SER A 66 -16.24 22.49 -8.30
C SER A 66 -15.98 23.09 -9.69
N LEU A 67 -16.02 24.42 -9.82
CA LEU A 67 -15.75 25.14 -11.07
C LEU A 67 -14.26 25.49 -11.24
N LEU A 68 -13.44 25.31 -10.20
CA LEU A 68 -12.02 25.65 -10.21
C LEU A 68 -11.16 24.51 -10.75
N ASN A 69 -10.05 24.88 -11.38
CA ASN A 69 -9.04 23.92 -11.82
C ASN A 69 -7.88 23.84 -10.80
N ALA A 70 -7.07 22.78 -10.89
CA ALA A 70 -5.94 22.56 -9.98
C ALA A 70 -4.89 23.69 -10.01
N ASP A 71 -4.83 24.45 -11.09
CA ASP A 71 -3.89 25.57 -11.27
C ASP A 71 -4.39 26.88 -10.63
N ASP A 72 -5.67 26.97 -10.27
CA ASP A 72 -6.30 28.16 -9.67
C ASP A 72 -6.01 28.26 -8.16
N ARG A 73 -4.73 28.27 -7.80
CA ARG A 73 -4.26 28.22 -6.40
C ARG A 73 -4.87 29.31 -5.51
N ARG A 74 -5.02 30.53 -6.02
CA ARG A 74 -5.61 31.64 -5.26
C ARG A 74 -7.10 31.40 -4.98
N GLY A 75 -7.86 31.02 -6.00
CA GLY A 75 -9.28 30.71 -5.86
C GLY A 75 -9.51 29.53 -4.91
N ILE A 76 -8.69 28.48 -5.03
CA ILE A 76 -8.72 27.32 -4.13
C ILE A 76 -8.47 27.79 -2.70
N SER A 77 -7.41 28.56 -2.44
CA SER A 77 -7.06 29.00 -1.09
C SER A 77 -8.16 29.87 -0.45
N GLU A 78 -8.73 30.81 -1.20
CA GLU A 78 -9.78 31.71 -0.71
C GLU A 78 -11.09 30.96 -0.39
N ILE A 79 -11.57 30.11 -1.31
CA ILE A 79 -12.80 29.35 -1.10
C ILE A 79 -12.59 28.30 0.00
N SER A 80 -11.46 27.60 -0.01
CA SER A 80 -11.10 26.61 1.01
C SER A 80 -11.04 27.24 2.40
N ALA A 81 -10.47 28.45 2.54
CA ALA A 81 -10.46 29.17 3.81
C ALA A 81 -11.87 29.55 4.28
N LYS A 82 -12.75 29.98 3.37
CA LYS A 82 -14.16 30.28 3.69
C LYS A 82 -14.92 29.03 4.15
N ILE A 83 -14.76 27.91 3.44
CA ILE A 83 -15.40 26.63 3.80
C ILE A 83 -14.93 26.17 5.18
N ARG A 84 -13.62 26.18 5.44
CA ARG A 84 -13.07 25.79 6.74
C ARG A 84 -13.63 26.64 7.88
N LYS A 85 -13.67 27.97 7.70
CA LYS A 85 -14.23 28.88 8.70
C LYS A 85 -15.73 28.63 8.93
N ALA A 86 -16.48 28.33 7.87
CA ALA A 86 -17.89 27.98 7.99
C ALA A 86 -18.07 26.68 8.78
N ILE A 87 -17.30 25.62 8.47
CA ILE A 87 -17.36 24.33 9.17
C ILE A 87 -16.98 24.47 10.66
N GLU A 88 -15.91 25.19 10.96
CA GLU A 88 -15.46 25.41 12.34
C GLU A 88 -16.45 26.24 13.17
N GLY A 89 -17.27 27.07 12.52
CA GLY A 89 -18.31 27.88 13.15
C GLY A 89 -19.63 27.16 13.41
N ILE A 90 -19.84 25.94 12.90
CA ILE A 90 -21.10 25.23 13.05
C ILE A 90 -21.24 24.64 14.45
N SER A 91 -22.40 24.87 15.05
CA SER A 91 -22.83 24.18 16.26
C SER A 91 -23.32 22.78 15.91
N ILE A 92 -22.73 21.76 16.52
CA ILE A 92 -23.11 20.36 16.30
C ILE A 92 -24.55 20.13 16.82
N PRO A 93 -25.45 19.53 16.01
CA PRO A 93 -26.82 19.21 16.40
C PRO A 93 -26.91 18.42 17.72
N LYS A 94 -27.95 18.69 18.52
CA LYS A 94 -28.16 18.05 19.84
C LYS A 94 -28.24 16.52 19.77
N ALA A 95 -28.77 15.97 18.68
CA ALA A 95 -28.83 14.52 18.49
C ALA A 95 -27.43 13.89 18.47
N ILE A 96 -26.53 14.45 17.65
CA ILE A 96 -25.12 14.02 17.55
C ILE A 96 -24.39 14.29 18.87
N ASP A 97 -24.62 15.45 19.51
CA ASP A 97 -24.02 15.78 20.81
C ASP A 97 -24.35 14.75 21.90
N ASN A 98 -25.62 14.33 21.97
CA ASN A 98 -26.10 13.37 22.95
C ASN A 98 -25.46 11.99 22.77
N GLU A 99 -25.34 11.51 21.53
CA GLU A 99 -24.69 10.22 21.23
C GLU A 99 -23.20 10.26 21.59
N ILE A 100 -22.47 11.29 21.14
CA ILE A 100 -21.04 11.45 21.46
C ILE A 100 -20.83 11.53 22.98
N THR A 101 -21.66 12.32 23.68
CA THR A 101 -21.57 12.47 25.14
C THR A 101 -21.87 11.14 25.85
N GLY A 102 -22.82 10.36 25.34
CA GLY A 102 -23.14 9.02 25.86
C GLY A 102 -21.92 8.09 25.86
N TYR A 103 -21.21 8.02 24.73
CA TYR A 103 -19.99 7.22 24.61
C TYR A 103 -18.82 7.78 25.44
N LEU A 104 -18.65 9.10 25.50
CA LEU A 104 -17.62 9.72 26.33
C LEU A 104 -17.83 9.45 27.83
N LYS A 105 -19.09 9.36 28.30
CA LYS A 105 -19.40 8.96 29.68
C LYS A 105 -19.00 7.53 29.97
N GLN A 106 -19.23 6.62 29.03
CA GLN A 106 -18.84 5.21 29.17
C GLN A 106 -17.31 5.03 29.17
N LEU A 107 -16.59 5.74 28.29
CA LEU A 107 -15.13 5.64 28.17
C LEU A 107 -14.37 6.50 29.19
N GLY A 108 -15.06 7.48 29.79
CA GLY A 108 -14.56 8.39 30.84
C GLY A 108 -14.27 9.79 30.31
N GLU A 109 -15.05 10.78 30.77
CA GLU A 109 -14.96 12.18 30.31
C GLU A 109 -13.63 12.88 30.67
N LYS A 110 -12.95 12.41 31.72
CA LYS A 110 -11.67 12.95 32.20
C LYS A 110 -10.45 12.37 31.48
N ASN A 111 -10.65 11.36 30.63
CA ASN A 111 -9.56 10.76 29.88
C ASN A 111 -9.15 11.66 28.71
N ALA A 112 -7.91 11.49 28.26
CA ALA A 112 -7.44 12.09 27.01
C ALA A 112 -7.80 11.19 25.82
N TYR A 113 -8.08 11.82 24.68
CA TYR A 113 -8.45 11.16 23.43
C TYR A 113 -7.59 11.66 22.27
N ALA A 114 -7.34 10.78 21.30
CA ALA A 114 -6.84 11.11 19.98
C ALA A 114 -8.02 11.26 19.02
N VAL A 115 -8.09 12.40 18.34
CA VAL A 115 -9.12 12.72 17.35
C VAL A 115 -8.49 12.61 15.97
N ARG A 116 -8.87 11.61 15.20
CA ARG A 116 -8.23 11.25 13.92
C ARG A 116 -9.27 11.27 12.81
N SER A 117 -8.96 11.98 11.74
CA SER A 117 -9.76 11.98 10.51
C SER A 117 -9.72 10.60 9.82
N SER A 118 -10.82 10.22 9.16
CA SER A 118 -10.85 9.09 8.23
C SER A 118 -11.75 9.39 7.04
N ALA A 119 -11.20 9.38 5.82
CA ALA A 119 -11.99 9.63 4.61
C ALA A 119 -12.36 8.35 3.86
N THR A 120 -13.47 8.43 3.12
CA THR A 120 -13.97 7.34 2.27
C THR A 120 -12.97 6.92 1.19
N ALA A 121 -12.15 7.87 0.71
CA ALA A 121 -11.20 7.64 -0.36
C ALA A 121 -9.77 7.30 0.13
N GLU A 122 -9.54 7.23 1.45
CA GLU A 122 -8.21 7.07 2.08
C GLU A 122 -7.50 5.76 1.71
N ASP A 123 -8.28 4.68 1.50
CA ASP A 123 -7.81 3.31 1.27
C ASP A 123 -8.19 2.77 -0.14
N LEU A 124 -8.43 3.65 -1.12
CA LEU A 124 -8.69 3.19 -2.49
C LEU A 124 -7.42 2.53 -3.07
N PRO A 125 -7.53 1.41 -3.82
CA PRO A 125 -6.37 0.73 -4.40
C PRO A 125 -5.48 1.62 -5.27
N THR A 126 -6.06 2.68 -5.85
CA THR A 126 -5.41 3.63 -6.75
C THR A 126 -5.11 4.99 -6.13
N ALA A 127 -5.55 5.27 -4.89
CA ALA A 127 -5.38 6.57 -4.25
C ALA A 127 -5.12 6.41 -2.74
N SER A 128 -4.04 7.02 -2.26
CA SER A 128 -3.70 7.04 -0.85
C SER A 128 -3.67 8.49 -0.37
N PHE A 129 -4.54 8.82 0.57
CA PHE A 129 -4.58 10.15 1.23
C PHE A 129 -3.55 10.27 2.36
N ALA A 130 -2.53 9.41 2.35
CA ALA A 130 -1.52 9.36 3.39
C ALA A 130 -0.90 10.75 3.66
N GLY A 131 -1.01 11.19 4.92
CA GLY A 131 -0.44 12.45 5.38
C GLY A 131 -1.12 13.71 4.85
N GLN A 132 -2.37 13.61 4.37
CA GLN A 132 -3.16 14.78 3.94
C GLN A 132 -4.18 15.25 4.98
N GLN A 133 -4.47 14.45 6.01
CA GLN A 133 -5.55 14.73 6.95
C GLN A 133 -5.04 14.88 8.37
N ASP A 134 -5.71 15.74 9.13
CA ASP A 134 -5.25 16.13 10.46
C ASP A 134 -5.54 15.03 11.49
N THR A 135 -4.57 14.83 12.38
CA THR A 135 -4.70 14.03 13.59
C THR A 135 -4.30 14.89 14.77
N TYR A 136 -5.15 14.91 15.80
CA TYR A 136 -4.94 15.70 17.01
C TYR A 136 -4.80 14.77 18.19
N LEU A 137 -3.67 14.86 18.90
CA LEU A 137 -3.35 14.00 20.04
C LEU A 137 -3.60 14.70 21.39
N ASN A 138 -3.88 13.88 22.40
CA ASN A 138 -4.03 14.30 23.79
C ASN A 138 -5.08 15.42 24.02
N ILE A 139 -6.28 15.22 23.47
CA ILE A 139 -7.41 16.15 23.65
C ILE A 139 -8.20 15.76 24.89
N VAL A 140 -8.42 16.71 25.79
CA VAL A 140 -9.13 16.50 27.07
C VAL A 140 -10.35 17.41 27.14
N GLY A 141 -11.47 16.85 27.57
CA GLY A 141 -12.72 17.58 27.79
C GLY A 141 -13.64 17.64 26.58
N LYS A 142 -14.95 17.65 26.86
CA LYS A 142 -16.02 17.61 25.86
C LYS A 142 -15.85 18.72 24.81
N GLU A 143 -15.82 19.97 25.22
CA GLU A 143 -15.76 21.12 24.29
C GLU A 143 -14.55 21.07 23.36
N ALA A 144 -13.40 20.63 23.89
CA ALA A 144 -12.19 20.47 23.09
C ALA A 144 -12.36 19.36 22.04
N ILE A 145 -12.97 18.22 22.39
CA ILE A 145 -13.24 17.13 21.44
C ILE A 145 -14.13 17.63 20.31
N PHE A 146 -15.25 18.31 20.61
CA PHE A 146 -16.16 18.84 19.60
C PHE A 146 -15.46 19.83 18.66
N LYS A 147 -14.63 20.72 19.21
CA LYS A 147 -13.81 21.64 18.40
C LYS A 147 -12.87 20.89 17.44
N HIS A 148 -12.24 19.81 17.91
CA HIS A 148 -11.32 19.03 17.07
C HIS A 148 -12.05 18.14 16.06
N ILE A 149 -13.27 17.70 16.32
CA ILE A 149 -14.14 17.05 15.32
C ILE A 149 -14.39 18.03 14.16
N SER A 150 -14.80 19.27 14.46
CA SER A 150 -15.02 20.29 13.42
C SER A 150 -13.74 20.61 12.64
N LYS A 151 -12.58 20.66 13.31
CA LYS A 151 -11.28 20.80 12.63
C LYS A 151 -10.96 19.61 11.71
N CYS A 152 -11.24 18.38 12.14
CA CYS A 152 -11.06 17.21 11.28
C CYS A 152 -11.94 17.32 10.02
N TRP A 153 -13.21 17.71 10.13
CA TRP A 153 -14.06 17.97 8.97
C TRP A 153 -13.51 19.09 8.07
N ALA A 154 -13.02 20.18 8.67
CA ALA A 154 -12.38 21.27 7.96
C ALA A 154 -11.10 20.82 7.21
N SER A 155 -10.39 19.79 7.71
CA SER A 155 -9.14 19.30 7.10
C SER A 155 -9.32 18.73 5.69
N LEU A 156 -10.53 18.28 5.33
CA LEU A 156 -10.88 17.90 3.95
C LEU A 156 -10.72 19.05 2.94
N PHE A 157 -10.86 20.29 3.42
CA PHE A 157 -10.84 21.51 2.63
C PHE A 157 -9.56 22.31 2.88
N THR A 158 -8.45 21.63 3.17
CA THR A 158 -7.13 22.26 3.07
C THR A 158 -6.73 22.41 1.61
N ASP A 159 -5.93 23.43 1.31
CA ASP A 159 -5.46 23.70 -0.05
C ASP A 159 -4.83 22.45 -0.69
N ARG A 160 -4.04 21.70 0.10
CA ARG A 160 -3.42 20.43 -0.34
C ARG A 160 -4.44 19.35 -0.65
N ALA A 161 -5.43 19.14 0.22
CA ALA A 161 -6.45 18.11 0.04
C ALA A 161 -7.36 18.43 -1.17
N VAL A 162 -7.76 19.69 -1.33
CA VAL A 162 -8.58 20.14 -2.48
C VAL A 162 -7.82 19.98 -3.79
N THR A 163 -6.57 20.44 -3.87
CA THR A 163 -5.76 20.26 -5.08
C THR A 163 -5.61 18.78 -5.43
N TYR A 164 -5.39 17.91 -4.44
CA TYR A 164 -5.31 16.47 -4.66
C TYR A 164 -6.63 15.88 -5.18
N HIS A 165 -7.77 16.29 -4.62
CA HIS A 165 -9.09 15.87 -5.09
C HIS A 165 -9.29 16.24 -6.57
N ILE A 166 -9.00 17.48 -6.96
CA ILE A 166 -9.15 17.95 -8.34
C ILE A 166 -8.23 17.15 -9.29
N GLN A 167 -6.95 16.97 -8.92
CA GLN A 167 -5.98 16.24 -9.73
C GLN A 167 -6.36 14.77 -9.99
N ASN A 168 -7.04 14.14 -9.04
CA ASN A 168 -7.48 12.75 -9.15
C ASN A 168 -8.95 12.63 -9.61
N GLY A 169 -9.60 13.74 -9.96
CA GLY A 169 -10.99 13.75 -10.44
C GLY A 169 -12.03 13.36 -9.37
N PHE A 170 -11.72 13.56 -8.09
CA PHE A 170 -12.68 13.34 -7.01
C PHE A 170 -13.65 14.51 -6.89
N ASP A 171 -14.94 14.20 -6.91
CA ASP A 171 -16.02 15.16 -6.65
C ASP A 171 -16.01 15.57 -5.17
N HIS A 172 -15.88 16.87 -4.88
CA HIS A 172 -15.85 17.41 -3.52
C HIS A 172 -17.14 17.13 -2.74
N CYS A 173 -18.29 17.01 -3.41
CA CYS A 173 -19.56 16.63 -2.79
C CYS A 173 -19.63 15.12 -2.50
N LYS A 174 -18.79 14.35 -3.21
CA LYS A 174 -18.53 12.90 -3.15
C LYS A 174 -17.76 12.41 -1.92
N VAL A 175 -17.00 13.31 -1.30
CA VAL A 175 -16.02 12.96 -0.27
C VAL A 175 -16.60 13.19 1.12
N TYR A 176 -16.70 12.10 1.88
CA TYR A 176 -17.18 12.13 3.25
C TYR A 176 -16.05 11.80 4.22
N LEU A 177 -16.15 12.36 5.43
CA LEU A 177 -15.20 12.12 6.51
C LEU A 177 -15.92 11.57 7.75
N ALA A 178 -15.42 10.45 8.24
CA ALA A 178 -15.66 9.97 9.58
C ALA A 178 -14.57 10.48 10.52
N VAL A 179 -14.88 10.64 11.80
CA VAL A 179 -13.88 11.04 12.81
C VAL A 179 -13.74 9.95 13.85
N VAL A 180 -12.54 9.38 13.94
CA VAL A 180 -12.17 8.37 14.92
C VAL A 180 -11.78 9.07 16.22
N ILE A 181 -12.45 8.72 17.31
CA ILE A 181 -12.15 9.17 18.66
C ILE A 181 -11.66 7.96 19.45
N GLN A 182 -10.37 7.95 19.73
CA GLN A 182 -9.70 6.82 20.36
C GLN A 182 -9.10 7.25 21.68
N LYS A 183 -9.22 6.43 22.73
CA LYS A 183 -8.60 6.69 24.03
C LYS A 183 -7.09 6.80 23.88
N MET A 184 -6.52 7.86 24.45
CA MET A 184 -5.10 8.13 24.35
C MET A 184 -4.31 7.12 25.18
N VAL A 185 -3.28 6.55 24.57
CA VAL A 185 -2.23 5.81 25.28
C VAL A 185 -1.04 6.76 25.47
N PHE A 186 -0.38 6.68 26.62
CA PHE A 186 0.80 7.51 26.94
C PHE A 186 2.09 6.69 26.82
N PRO A 187 2.56 6.39 25.60
CA PRO A 187 3.62 5.42 25.39
C PRO A 187 5.00 5.90 25.85
N LYS A 188 5.83 4.92 26.21
CA LYS A 188 7.28 5.11 26.36
C LYS A 188 7.99 5.07 24.99
N ALA A 189 7.46 4.25 24.08
CA ALA A 189 7.95 4.09 22.72
C ALA A 189 6.76 3.91 21.77
N ALA A 190 6.88 4.45 20.57
CA ALA A 190 5.92 4.26 19.50
C ALA A 190 6.67 4.00 18.19
N GLY A 191 5.96 3.51 17.19
CA GLY A 191 6.59 3.12 15.94
C GLY A 191 5.63 2.79 14.83
N ILE A 192 6.23 2.50 13.68
CA ILE A 192 5.58 1.98 12.49
C ILE A 192 6.17 0.61 12.20
N MET A 193 5.36 -0.32 11.71
CA MET A 193 5.77 -1.67 11.35
C MET A 193 5.19 -2.02 9.99
N PHE A 194 6.06 -2.43 9.08
CA PHE A 194 5.69 -2.96 7.77
C PHE A 194 5.90 -4.47 7.75
N THR A 195 4.88 -5.25 7.44
CA THR A 195 5.00 -6.73 7.39
C THR A 195 5.75 -7.22 6.14
N ALA A 196 6.01 -6.33 5.20
CA ALA A 196 6.94 -6.49 4.08
C ALA A 196 7.98 -5.37 4.08
N ASP A 197 9.20 -5.65 3.63
CA ASP A 197 10.26 -4.63 3.54
C ASP A 197 9.87 -3.56 2.50
N PRO A 198 9.69 -2.28 2.90
CA PRO A 198 9.20 -1.24 2.00
C PRO A 198 10.21 -0.87 0.91
N ILE A 199 11.50 -1.19 1.09
CA ILE A 199 12.56 -0.89 0.11
C ILE A 199 12.68 -2.01 -0.92
N THR A 200 12.67 -3.26 -0.45
CA THR A 200 12.95 -4.43 -1.31
C THR A 200 11.70 -5.12 -1.81
N GLY A 201 10.53 -4.81 -1.24
CA GLY A 201 9.27 -5.51 -1.48
C GLY A 201 9.25 -6.94 -0.94
N ASN A 202 10.22 -7.32 -0.10
CA ASN A 202 10.33 -8.67 0.42
C ASN A 202 9.29 -8.92 1.52
N ARG A 203 8.24 -9.67 1.16
CA ARG A 203 7.13 -10.05 2.06
C ARG A 203 7.54 -10.98 3.21
N LYS A 204 8.72 -11.63 3.15
CA LYS A 204 9.26 -12.47 4.23
C LYS A 204 10.07 -11.68 5.27
N VAL A 205 10.33 -10.40 5.04
CA VAL A 205 11.08 -9.53 5.94
C VAL A 205 10.15 -8.47 6.49
N LEU A 206 10.00 -8.44 7.80
CA LEU A 206 9.24 -7.43 8.53
C LEU A 206 10.19 -6.31 8.94
N SER A 207 9.80 -5.06 8.75
CA SER A 207 10.57 -3.87 9.12
C SER A 207 9.85 -3.11 10.22
N ILE A 208 10.59 -2.73 11.27
CA ILE A 208 10.05 -1.97 12.42
C ILE A 208 10.87 -0.69 12.56
N ASP A 209 10.19 0.44 12.54
CA ASP A 209 10.75 1.73 12.91
C ASP A 209 10.23 2.11 14.30
N ALA A 210 11.14 2.43 15.23
CA ALA A 210 10.79 2.74 16.61
C ALA A 210 11.46 4.02 17.11
N SER A 211 10.72 4.84 17.85
CA SER A 211 11.23 6.02 18.54
C SER A 211 10.62 6.15 19.94
N PHE A 212 11.19 7.05 20.74
CA PHE A 212 10.69 7.38 22.08
C PHE A 212 9.53 8.38 22.02
N GLY A 213 8.61 8.28 22.97
CA GLY A 213 7.45 9.17 23.07
C GLY A 213 6.32 8.83 22.09
N LEU A 214 5.61 9.85 21.64
CA LEU A 214 4.45 9.73 20.74
C LEU A 214 4.85 9.48 19.29
N GLY A 215 4.01 8.71 18.57
CA GLY A 215 4.24 8.35 17.17
C GLY A 215 4.18 9.53 16.18
N GLU A 216 3.52 10.62 16.57
CA GLU A 216 3.41 11.86 15.79
C GLU A 216 4.77 12.39 15.32
N ALA A 217 5.81 12.26 16.15
CA ALA A 217 7.14 12.75 15.85
C ALA A 217 7.77 12.07 14.61
N MET A 218 7.44 10.79 14.38
CA MET A 218 7.91 10.05 13.21
C MET A 218 7.03 10.32 11.99
N ALA A 219 5.71 10.41 12.18
CA ALA A 219 4.79 10.75 11.10
C ALA A 219 5.10 12.12 10.47
N SER A 220 5.53 13.08 11.29
CA SER A 220 5.93 14.43 10.86
C SER A 220 7.37 14.51 10.32
N GLY A 221 8.14 13.40 10.35
CA GLY A 221 9.52 13.37 9.86
C GLY A 221 10.53 14.17 10.71
N LEU A 222 10.17 14.52 11.95
CA LEU A 222 10.99 15.35 12.83
C LEU A 222 12.10 14.55 13.55
N VAL A 223 11.96 13.23 13.61
CA VAL A 223 12.83 12.35 14.41
C VAL A 223 13.34 11.17 13.60
N ASN A 224 14.63 10.84 13.76
CA ASN A 224 15.19 9.60 13.25
C ASN A 224 14.79 8.43 14.15
N ALA A 225 14.21 7.38 13.57
CA ALA A 225 13.85 6.16 14.29
C ALA A 225 14.94 5.09 14.23
N ASP A 226 14.94 4.17 15.20
CA ASP A 226 15.68 2.92 15.09
C ASP A 226 14.99 2.03 14.07
N ASN A 227 15.77 1.36 13.21
CA ASN A 227 15.25 0.43 12.21
C ASN A 227 15.67 -1.01 12.54
N TYR A 228 14.69 -1.89 12.67
CA TYR A 228 14.90 -3.32 12.91
C TYR A 228 14.30 -4.12 11.76
N LYS A 229 15.01 -5.16 11.30
CA LYS A 229 14.45 -6.12 10.34
C LYS A 229 14.42 -7.52 10.94
N VAL A 230 13.27 -8.16 10.83
CA VAL A 230 13.00 -9.51 11.33
C VAL A 230 12.64 -10.42 10.16
N ARG A 231 13.20 -11.63 10.16
CA ARG A 231 12.86 -12.68 9.21
C ARG A 231 12.80 -14.00 9.95
N GLU A 232 11.71 -14.75 9.76
CA GLU A 232 11.54 -16.08 10.37
C GLU A 232 11.79 -16.04 11.90
N SER A 233 11.22 -15.02 12.57
CA SER A 233 11.39 -14.74 14.01
C SER A 233 12.84 -14.61 14.49
N LYS A 234 13.74 -14.19 13.59
CA LYS A 234 15.13 -13.82 13.90
C LYS A 234 15.41 -12.41 13.46
N ILE A 235 16.08 -11.63 14.31
CA ILE A 235 16.51 -10.28 13.97
C ILE A 235 17.72 -10.39 13.03
N ILE A 236 17.56 -9.92 11.80
CA ILE A 236 18.61 -9.99 10.75
C ILE A 236 19.36 -8.66 10.58
N TYR A 237 18.80 -7.56 11.08
CA TYR A 237 19.37 -6.23 10.98
C TYR A 237 18.88 -5.34 12.11
N LYS A 238 19.78 -4.52 12.65
CA LYS A 238 19.47 -3.43 13.59
C LYS A 238 20.28 -2.20 13.23
N LYS A 239 19.61 -1.05 13.18
CA LYS A 239 20.23 0.26 13.06
C LYS A 239 19.70 1.14 14.17
N ILE A 240 20.59 1.51 15.08
CA ILE A 240 20.27 2.45 16.15
C ILE A 240 20.58 3.85 15.66
N SER A 241 19.55 4.70 15.63
CA SER A 241 19.67 6.08 15.18
C SER A 241 19.73 7.02 16.39
N THR A 242 20.48 8.11 16.25
CA THR A 242 20.53 9.16 17.26
C THR A 242 19.21 9.93 17.29
N LYS A 243 18.43 9.70 18.34
CA LYS A 243 17.11 10.31 18.57
C LYS A 243 17.29 11.60 19.38
N LYS A 244 17.28 12.76 18.71
CA LYS A 244 17.54 14.07 19.37
C LYS A 244 16.29 14.66 20.04
N LEU A 245 15.11 14.42 19.47
CA LEU A 245 13.83 14.98 19.88
C LEU A 245 12.83 13.85 20.10
N ALA A 246 11.89 14.07 21.01
CA ALA A 246 10.69 13.25 21.18
C ALA A 246 9.50 14.14 21.52
N ILE A 247 8.31 13.72 21.12
CA ILE A 247 7.06 14.39 21.47
C ILE A 247 6.45 13.67 22.67
N TYR A 248 6.06 14.43 23.69
CA TYR A 248 5.39 13.94 24.89
C TYR A 248 4.04 14.62 25.07
N ALA A 249 3.11 13.94 25.75
CA ALA A 249 1.81 14.49 26.08
C ALA A 249 1.89 15.35 27.35
N LEU A 250 1.22 16.49 27.34
CA LEU A 250 1.07 17.38 28.51
C LEU A 250 -0.07 16.91 29.42
N LYS A 251 0.02 17.19 30.73
CA LYS A 251 -1.03 16.81 31.69
C LYS A 251 -2.36 17.54 31.46
N GLU A 252 -2.30 18.76 30.95
CA GLU A 252 -3.47 19.63 30.75
C GLU A 252 -4.08 19.51 29.33
N GLY A 253 -3.53 18.61 28.49
CA GLY A 253 -3.91 18.46 27.09
C GLY A 253 -2.86 19.04 26.12
N GLY A 254 -2.81 18.49 24.91
CA GLY A 254 -1.82 18.86 23.88
C GLY A 254 -0.48 18.13 23.99
N THR A 255 0.46 18.48 23.13
CA THR A 255 1.76 17.82 22.99
C THR A 255 2.91 18.83 23.10
N GLU A 256 4.05 18.38 23.61
CA GLU A 256 5.28 19.17 23.69
C GLU A 256 6.45 18.44 23.02
N GLU A 257 7.28 19.19 22.30
CA GLU A 257 8.56 18.71 21.79
C GLU A 257 9.64 18.88 22.85
N LYS A 258 10.29 17.78 23.22
CA LYS A 258 11.37 17.78 24.21
C LYS A 258 12.64 17.15 23.65
N LYS A 259 13.77 17.78 23.93
CA LYS A 259 15.09 17.21 23.64
C LYS A 259 15.34 15.99 24.53
N ILE A 260 15.80 14.91 23.91
CA ILE A 260 16.19 13.69 24.63
C ILE A 260 17.58 13.91 25.24
N GLU A 261 17.76 13.48 26.49
CA GLU A 261 19.05 13.48 27.19
C GLU A 261 20.12 12.73 26.37
N SER A 262 21.33 13.26 26.31
CA SER A 262 22.45 12.76 25.48
C SER A 262 22.69 11.25 25.64
N GLU A 263 22.59 10.74 26.86
CA GLU A 263 22.77 9.32 27.19
C GLU A 263 21.70 8.43 26.54
N ARG A 264 20.46 8.92 26.43
CA ARG A 264 19.33 8.18 25.87
C ARG A 264 19.22 8.28 24.35
N GLN A 265 19.91 9.23 23.72
CA GLN A 265 19.78 9.44 22.26
C GLN A 265 20.27 8.26 21.43
N ASN A 266 21.31 7.55 21.93
CA ASN A 266 21.91 6.39 21.27
C ASN A 266 21.47 5.06 21.88
N MET A 267 20.49 5.07 22.79
CA MET A 267 19.91 3.86 23.32
C MET A 267 18.97 3.22 22.30
N GLN A 268 18.99 1.89 22.27
CA GLN A 268 18.02 1.08 21.53
C GLN A 268 16.62 1.25 22.14
N THR A 269 15.64 1.59 21.31
CA THR A 269 14.27 1.88 21.78
C THR A 269 13.50 0.65 22.27
N LEU A 270 13.71 -0.51 21.66
CA LEU A 270 13.04 -1.77 21.98
C LEU A 270 14.05 -2.86 22.30
N THR A 271 13.79 -3.71 23.29
CA THR A 271 14.64 -4.90 23.52
C THR A 271 14.45 -5.93 22.41
N ASP A 272 15.34 -6.91 22.34
CA ASP A 272 15.26 -7.97 21.34
C ASP A 272 14.00 -8.83 21.51
N GLU A 273 13.58 -9.11 22.75
CA GLU A 273 12.31 -9.83 22.98
C GLU A 273 11.11 -9.01 22.51
N GLN A 274 11.14 -7.69 22.72
CA GLN A 274 10.09 -6.78 22.29
C GLN A 274 9.99 -6.69 20.77
N ILE A 275 11.11 -6.71 20.06
CA ILE A 275 11.17 -6.75 18.59
C ILE A 275 10.50 -8.03 18.07
N LEU A 276 10.82 -9.18 18.66
CA LEU A 276 10.23 -10.46 18.27
C LEU A 276 8.75 -10.59 18.67
N GLN A 277 8.33 -9.92 19.75
CA GLN A 277 6.92 -9.83 20.11
C GLN A 277 6.13 -9.03 19.07
N LEU A 278 6.67 -7.90 18.59
CA LEU A 278 6.06 -7.14 17.51
C LEU A 278 6.00 -7.91 16.20
N ASP A 279 7.04 -8.69 15.85
CA ASP A 279 7.02 -9.57 14.68
C ASP A 279 5.83 -10.52 14.71
N LYS A 280 5.59 -11.19 15.85
CA LYS A 280 4.43 -12.08 16.03
C LYS A 280 3.10 -11.34 15.89
N ILE A 281 2.99 -10.15 16.50
CA ILE A 281 1.79 -9.31 16.40
C ILE A 281 1.53 -8.91 14.93
N GLY A 282 2.55 -8.41 14.24
CA GLY A 282 2.44 -7.98 12.84
C GLY A 282 2.06 -9.12 11.90
N ARG A 283 2.65 -10.30 12.08
CA ARG A 283 2.31 -11.49 11.29
C ARG A 283 0.90 -12.01 11.58
N THR A 284 0.41 -11.88 12.82
CA THR A 284 -0.97 -12.22 13.17
C THR A 284 -1.97 -11.30 12.45
N ILE A 285 -1.68 -9.99 12.45
CA ILE A 285 -2.51 -9.00 11.76
C ILE A 285 -2.47 -9.23 10.24
N GLU A 286 -1.28 -9.42 9.66
CA GLU A 286 -1.15 -9.74 8.23
C GLU A 286 -1.92 -10.98 7.82
N ALA A 287 -1.87 -12.06 8.62
CA ALA A 287 -2.63 -13.28 8.36
C ALA A 287 -4.14 -13.04 8.40
N TYR A 288 -4.63 -12.21 9.32
CA TYR A 288 -6.05 -11.85 9.40
C TYR A 288 -6.52 -11.03 8.19
N PHE A 289 -5.74 -10.03 7.77
CA PHE A 289 -6.09 -9.19 6.62
C PHE A 289 -5.81 -9.85 5.25
N GLY A 290 -4.97 -10.88 5.22
CA GLY A 290 -4.62 -11.62 4.00
C GLY A 290 -3.66 -10.88 3.07
N CYS A 291 -3.13 -9.72 3.47
CA CYS A 291 -2.20 -8.93 2.68
C CYS A 291 -1.22 -8.14 3.55
N PRO A 292 -0.04 -7.75 3.03
CA PRO A 292 0.95 -7.00 3.79
C PRO A 292 0.40 -5.69 4.36
N GLN A 293 0.70 -5.44 5.63
CA GLN A 293 0.17 -4.31 6.39
C GLN A 293 1.27 -3.32 6.78
N ASP A 294 0.89 -2.05 6.81
CA ASP A 294 1.55 -0.94 7.48
C ASP A 294 0.77 -0.65 8.77
N ILE A 295 1.44 -0.82 9.91
CA ILE A 295 0.85 -0.88 11.25
C ILE A 295 1.50 0.16 12.14
N GLU A 296 0.69 1.05 12.70
CA GLU A 296 1.13 1.97 13.75
C GLU A 296 0.89 1.35 15.13
N TRP A 297 1.90 1.42 15.98
CA TRP A 297 1.88 0.82 17.30
C TRP A 297 2.46 1.75 18.35
N CYS A 298 2.03 1.55 19.60
CA CYS A 298 2.62 2.22 20.75
C CYS A 298 2.78 1.25 21.93
N ARG A 299 3.73 1.54 22.82
CA ARG A 299 4.09 0.67 23.94
C ARG A 299 3.90 1.40 25.26
N TYR A 300 3.01 0.87 26.08
CA TYR A 300 2.74 1.35 27.43
C TYR A 300 2.69 0.17 28.40
N ASP A 301 3.33 0.32 29.56
CA ASP A 301 3.36 -0.71 30.62
C ASP A 301 3.72 -2.13 30.11
N ASN A 302 4.78 -2.22 29.28
CA ASN A 302 5.24 -3.46 28.64
C ASN A 302 4.21 -4.18 27.75
N LYS A 303 3.09 -3.53 27.42
CA LYS A 303 2.11 -4.00 26.44
C LYS A 303 2.21 -3.16 25.16
N PHE A 304 1.97 -3.83 24.03
CA PHE A 304 1.83 -3.16 22.74
C PHE A 304 0.36 -2.92 22.45
N PHE A 305 0.06 -1.71 21.99
CA PHE A 305 -1.24 -1.30 21.52
C PHE A 305 -1.13 -0.95 20.04
N ILE A 306 -2.06 -1.45 19.24
CA ILE A 306 -2.15 -1.15 17.81
C ILE A 306 -3.13 0.00 17.64
N VAL A 307 -2.65 1.09 17.05
CA VAL A 307 -3.42 2.32 16.90
C VAL A 307 -3.89 2.53 15.47
N GLN A 308 -3.31 1.85 14.48
CA GLN A 308 -3.76 1.84 13.10
C GLN A 308 -3.19 0.63 12.34
N SER A 309 -3.92 0.13 11.34
CA SER A 309 -3.40 -0.78 10.32
C SER A 309 -3.98 -0.39 8.96
N ARG A 310 -3.18 -0.52 7.91
CA ARG A 310 -3.59 -0.29 6.51
C ARG A 310 -2.81 -1.20 5.56
N PRO A 311 -3.37 -1.58 4.40
CA PRO A 311 -2.64 -2.38 3.41
C PRO A 311 -1.49 -1.58 2.78
N ILE A 312 -0.37 -2.25 2.49
CA ILE A 312 0.74 -1.62 1.75
C ILE A 312 0.42 -1.61 0.25
N THR A 313 0.20 -0.42 -0.32
CA THR A 313 -0.19 -0.25 -1.74
C THR A 313 0.99 -0.04 -2.70
N THR A 314 2.21 0.13 -2.20
CA THR A 314 3.41 0.40 -3.01
C THR A 314 4.14 -0.87 -3.48
N LEU A 315 3.74 -2.05 -2.99
CA LEU A 315 4.40 -3.30 -3.32
C LEU A 315 4.04 -3.73 -4.75
N TYR A 316 5.04 -4.15 -5.52
CA TYR A 316 4.78 -4.80 -6.79
C TYR A 316 4.02 -6.12 -6.55
N PRO A 317 2.89 -6.38 -7.25
CA PRO A 317 2.14 -7.61 -7.09
C PRO A 317 2.95 -8.81 -7.53
N ILE A 318 2.66 -9.96 -6.94
CA ILE A 318 3.31 -11.22 -7.30
C ILE A 318 2.42 -11.99 -8.28
N PRO A 319 3.01 -12.79 -9.18
CA PRO A 319 2.25 -13.76 -9.96
C PRO A 319 1.42 -14.69 -9.08
N ASP A 320 0.24 -15.06 -9.59
CA ASP A 320 -0.69 -15.93 -8.89
C ASP A 320 -0.32 -17.41 -9.07
N VAL A 321 0.76 -17.83 -8.39
CA VAL A 321 1.27 -19.21 -8.41
C VAL A 321 1.30 -19.75 -6.99
N HIS A 322 0.57 -20.83 -6.75
CA HIS A 322 0.33 -21.40 -5.42
C HIS A 322 0.84 -22.84 -5.28
N ASP A 323 2.07 -23.11 -5.71
CA ASP A 323 2.67 -24.46 -5.62
C ASP A 323 3.54 -24.67 -4.36
N GLY A 324 3.67 -23.62 -3.53
CA GLY A 324 4.47 -23.62 -2.31
C GLY A 324 5.99 -23.61 -2.53
N LYS A 325 6.48 -23.44 -3.77
CA LYS A 325 7.90 -23.46 -4.11
C LYS A 325 8.45 -22.05 -4.37
N ASN A 326 9.76 -21.94 -4.43
CA ASN A 326 10.41 -20.68 -4.80
C ASN A 326 10.54 -20.60 -6.33
N HIS A 327 10.10 -19.48 -6.89
CA HIS A 327 10.19 -19.17 -8.31
C HIS A 327 11.14 -18.00 -8.58
N VAL A 328 11.58 -17.87 -9.84
CA VAL A 328 12.38 -16.73 -10.30
C VAL A 328 11.77 -16.19 -11.57
N TYR A 329 11.10 -15.05 -11.48
CA TYR A 329 10.48 -14.40 -12.62
C TYR A 329 11.40 -13.36 -13.23
N MET A 330 11.62 -13.47 -14.53
CA MET A 330 12.36 -12.48 -15.33
C MET A 330 11.37 -11.62 -16.12
N SER A 331 11.54 -10.30 -16.10
CA SER A 331 10.63 -9.39 -16.79
C SER A 331 10.80 -9.48 -18.31
N PHE A 332 9.73 -9.87 -19.00
CA PHE A 332 9.69 -9.88 -20.47
C PHE A 332 9.72 -8.45 -21.03
N GLY A 333 9.04 -7.52 -20.36
CA GLY A 333 9.02 -6.11 -20.74
C GLY A 333 10.41 -5.45 -20.78
N HIS A 334 11.31 -5.80 -19.85
CA HIS A 334 12.69 -5.28 -19.88
C HIS A 334 13.47 -5.80 -21.09
N GLN A 335 13.25 -7.05 -21.51
CA GLN A 335 13.88 -7.60 -22.71
C GLN A 335 13.35 -6.94 -24.00
N GLN A 336 12.07 -6.56 -24.01
CA GLN A 336 11.43 -5.89 -25.14
C GLN A 336 11.57 -4.35 -25.09
N MET A 337 12.26 -3.80 -24.08
CA MET A 337 12.30 -2.35 -23.78
C MET A 337 10.91 -1.71 -23.66
N MET A 338 9.91 -2.50 -23.23
CA MET A 338 8.52 -2.10 -23.08
C MET A 338 8.08 -2.35 -21.62
N THR A 339 8.39 -1.39 -20.76
CA THR A 339 8.15 -1.48 -19.31
C THR A 339 6.82 -0.88 -18.86
N ASP A 340 6.03 -0.33 -19.77
CA ASP A 340 4.72 0.21 -19.45
C ASP A 340 3.73 -0.91 -19.13
N ALA A 341 2.71 -0.58 -18.34
CA ALA A 341 1.62 -1.51 -18.07
C ALA A 341 0.80 -1.72 -19.35
N MET A 342 0.56 -2.97 -19.70
CA MET A 342 -0.26 -3.34 -20.85
C MET A 342 -1.71 -3.51 -20.41
N LYS A 343 -2.64 -3.12 -21.28
CA LYS A 343 -4.08 -3.37 -21.08
C LYS A 343 -4.37 -4.88 -21.20
N PRO A 344 -5.45 -5.38 -20.58
CA PRO A 344 -5.78 -6.80 -20.57
C PRO A 344 -5.74 -7.48 -21.95
N LEU A 345 -6.34 -6.85 -22.98
CA LEU A 345 -6.33 -7.40 -24.34
C LEU A 345 -4.92 -7.55 -24.93
N GLY A 346 -4.01 -6.61 -24.62
CA GLY A 346 -2.62 -6.69 -25.06
C GLY A 346 -1.86 -7.80 -24.36
N LEU A 347 -2.12 -8.03 -23.06
CA LEU A 347 -1.53 -9.13 -22.31
C LEU A 347 -1.97 -10.48 -22.88
N SER A 348 -3.26 -10.66 -23.12
CA SER A 348 -3.81 -11.88 -23.72
C SER A 348 -3.22 -12.15 -25.10
N PHE A 349 -3.06 -11.12 -25.93
CA PHE A 349 -2.45 -11.26 -27.25
C PHE A 349 -1.00 -11.77 -27.16
N PHE A 350 -0.18 -11.18 -26.29
CA PHE A 350 1.20 -11.62 -26.10
C PHE A 350 1.30 -13.03 -25.52
N GLN A 351 0.38 -13.42 -24.64
CA GLN A 351 0.32 -14.78 -24.11
C GLN A 351 -0.03 -15.80 -25.20
N LEU A 352 -0.96 -15.45 -26.10
CA LEU A 352 -1.40 -16.33 -27.18
C LEU A 352 -0.33 -16.55 -28.26
N ILE A 353 0.46 -15.52 -28.58
CA ILE A 353 1.54 -15.65 -29.58
C ILE A 353 2.83 -16.27 -29.02
N SER A 354 2.92 -16.46 -27.71
CA SER A 354 4.11 -17.00 -27.04
C SER A 354 4.03 -18.53 -26.94
N ASP A 355 4.11 -19.21 -28.09
CA ASP A 355 4.07 -20.68 -28.17
C ASP A 355 5.28 -21.37 -27.51
N ASP A 356 6.43 -20.68 -27.48
CA ASP A 356 7.70 -21.25 -27.02
C ASP A 356 7.84 -21.30 -25.50
N PHE A 357 7.15 -20.41 -24.77
CA PHE A 357 7.24 -20.34 -23.31
C PHE A 357 6.05 -19.62 -22.67
N PRO A 358 5.58 -20.09 -21.49
CA PRO A 358 4.45 -19.48 -20.81
C PRO A 358 4.82 -18.09 -20.27
N LEU A 359 4.04 -17.08 -20.66
CA LEU A 359 4.12 -15.72 -20.12
C LEU A 359 3.15 -15.54 -18.97
N ILE A 360 3.71 -15.22 -17.80
CA ILE A 360 2.95 -15.07 -16.56
C ILE A 360 2.72 -13.57 -16.31
N GLN A 361 1.48 -13.22 -15.98
CA GLN A 361 1.08 -11.85 -15.72
C GLN A 361 1.32 -11.46 -14.25
N ALA A 362 1.87 -10.28 -14.03
CA ALA A 362 1.82 -9.59 -12.74
C ALA A 362 1.85 -8.08 -12.95
N GLY A 363 1.00 -7.33 -12.24
CA GLY A 363 1.02 -5.86 -12.22
C GLY A 363 0.93 -5.21 -13.61
N GLY A 364 0.10 -5.77 -14.49
CA GLY A 364 -0.06 -5.30 -15.87
C GLY A 364 1.13 -5.57 -16.79
N ARG A 365 2.07 -6.44 -16.39
CA ARG A 365 3.27 -6.79 -17.17
C ARG A 365 3.43 -8.31 -17.27
N LEU A 366 4.28 -8.74 -18.20
CA LEU A 366 4.56 -10.14 -18.47
C LEU A 366 5.95 -10.56 -17.98
N PHE A 367 6.02 -11.79 -17.49
CA PHE A 367 7.21 -12.39 -16.91
C PHE A 367 7.40 -13.82 -17.41
N ILE A 368 8.66 -14.25 -17.44
CA ILE A 368 9.05 -15.63 -17.76
C ILE A 368 9.52 -16.28 -16.46
N ASP A 369 9.00 -17.46 -16.14
CA ASP A 369 9.48 -18.24 -15.00
C ASP A 369 10.75 -19.02 -15.35
N LEU A 370 11.85 -18.67 -14.69
CA LEU A 370 13.16 -19.28 -14.86
C LEU A 370 13.48 -20.33 -13.78
N ALA A 371 12.56 -20.62 -12.86
CA ALA A 371 12.83 -21.50 -11.72
C ALA A 371 13.37 -22.88 -12.16
N HIS A 372 12.73 -23.48 -13.16
CA HIS A 372 13.07 -24.80 -13.68
C HIS A 372 14.45 -24.84 -14.36
N ASP A 373 14.74 -23.84 -15.19
CA ASP A 373 16.04 -23.68 -15.85
C ASP A 373 17.15 -23.40 -14.84
N MET A 374 16.86 -22.58 -13.83
CA MET A 374 17.79 -22.26 -12.76
C MET A 374 18.00 -23.41 -11.77
N ALA A 375 17.11 -24.40 -11.69
CA ALA A 375 17.33 -25.61 -10.90
C ALA A 375 18.44 -26.49 -11.51
N SER A 376 18.59 -26.52 -12.84
CA SER A 376 19.57 -27.35 -13.56
C SER A 376 20.91 -26.64 -13.81
N PRO A 377 22.08 -27.30 -13.62
CA PRO A 377 23.38 -26.75 -13.99
C PRO A 377 23.47 -26.33 -15.47
N ILE A 378 22.87 -27.13 -16.37
CA ILE A 378 22.86 -26.87 -17.82
C ILE A 378 21.99 -25.64 -18.12
N GLY A 379 20.80 -25.54 -17.51
CA GLY A 379 19.91 -24.39 -17.69
C GLY A 379 20.52 -23.09 -17.19
N ARG A 380 21.23 -23.10 -16.04
CA ARG A 380 21.98 -21.94 -15.54
C ARG A 380 23.01 -21.43 -16.54
N MET A 381 23.77 -22.33 -17.16
CA MET A 381 24.76 -21.96 -18.17
C MET A 381 24.10 -21.33 -19.40
N ILE A 382 22.97 -21.88 -19.84
CA ILE A 382 22.20 -21.34 -20.97
C ILE A 382 21.68 -19.94 -20.67
N ILE A 383 21.02 -19.72 -19.53
CA ILE A 383 20.50 -18.41 -19.12
C ILE A 383 21.60 -17.35 -19.12
N LEU A 384 22.75 -17.66 -18.51
CA LEU A 384 23.85 -16.71 -18.43
C LEU A 384 24.38 -16.33 -19.82
N LYS A 385 24.49 -17.30 -20.73
CA LYS A 385 24.96 -17.05 -22.10
C LYS A 385 23.98 -16.24 -22.94
N VAL A 386 22.67 -16.44 -22.75
CA VAL A 386 21.63 -15.65 -23.42
C VAL A 386 21.67 -14.20 -22.92
N LEU A 387 21.76 -14.00 -21.60
CA LEU A 387 21.66 -12.67 -21.01
C LEU A 387 22.94 -11.85 -21.12
N GLU A 388 24.11 -12.49 -21.18
CA GLU A 388 25.40 -11.78 -21.26
C GLU A 388 25.47 -10.79 -22.42
N ASN A 389 24.88 -11.14 -23.57
CA ASN A 389 24.88 -10.30 -24.77
C ASN A 389 23.57 -9.49 -24.95
N ALA A 390 22.48 -9.91 -24.32
CA ALA A 390 21.16 -9.31 -24.53
C ALA A 390 20.78 -8.28 -23.45
N ASP A 391 21.10 -8.55 -22.18
CA ASP A 391 20.76 -7.68 -21.05
C ASP A 391 21.80 -7.82 -19.92
N PRO A 392 22.84 -6.97 -19.92
CA PRO A 392 23.90 -6.98 -18.90
C PRO A 392 23.39 -6.70 -17.48
N LEU A 393 22.31 -5.94 -17.32
CA LEU A 393 21.74 -5.61 -16.00
C LEU A 393 21.03 -6.83 -15.42
N MET A 394 20.21 -7.51 -16.23
CA MET A 394 19.54 -8.75 -15.85
C MET A 394 20.55 -9.87 -15.60
N TYR A 395 21.58 -9.97 -16.43
CA TYR A 395 22.70 -10.89 -16.22
C TYR A 395 23.31 -10.72 -14.83
N ASN A 396 23.63 -9.49 -14.43
CA ASN A 396 24.20 -9.19 -13.12
C ASN A 396 23.25 -9.52 -11.97
N ALA A 397 21.95 -9.23 -12.13
CA ALA A 397 20.92 -9.55 -11.13
C ALA A 397 20.80 -11.07 -10.92
N ILE A 398 20.71 -11.85 -12.00
CA ILE A 398 20.63 -13.32 -11.95
C ILE A 398 21.92 -13.92 -11.41
N LYS A 399 23.09 -13.42 -11.81
CA LYS A 399 24.38 -13.87 -11.28
C LYS A 399 24.49 -13.62 -9.77
N LYS A 400 23.98 -12.49 -9.27
CA LYS A 400 23.91 -12.20 -7.82
C LYS A 400 22.95 -13.16 -7.12
N LEU A 401 21.83 -13.52 -7.74
CA LEU A 401 20.86 -14.48 -7.21
C LEU A 401 21.45 -15.89 -7.12
N MET A 402 22.17 -16.35 -8.15
CA MET A 402 22.80 -17.67 -8.21
C MET A 402 23.83 -17.91 -7.09
N LYS A 403 24.40 -16.86 -6.50
CA LYS A 403 25.30 -16.98 -5.34
C LYS A 403 24.58 -17.47 -4.07
N ARG A 404 23.25 -17.38 -4.01
CA ARG A 404 22.43 -17.80 -2.86
C ARG A 404 22.14 -19.30 -2.89
N LYS A 405 23.11 -20.12 -2.47
CA LYS A 405 23.06 -21.60 -2.56
C LYS A 405 21.78 -22.23 -2.00
N GLU A 406 21.35 -21.84 -0.80
CA GLU A 406 20.14 -22.38 -0.16
C GLU A 406 18.86 -22.04 -0.94
N PHE A 407 18.77 -20.81 -1.46
CA PHE A 407 17.65 -20.41 -2.32
C PHE A 407 17.62 -21.24 -3.61
N MET A 408 18.78 -21.42 -4.26
CA MET A 408 18.88 -22.19 -5.51
C MET A 408 18.48 -23.66 -5.34
N LYS A 409 18.70 -24.27 -4.17
CA LYS A 409 18.25 -25.64 -3.87
C LYS A 409 16.74 -25.76 -3.71
N SER A 410 16.08 -24.69 -3.29
CA SER A 410 14.64 -24.64 -3.02
C SER A 410 13.77 -24.28 -4.22
N LEU A 411 14.37 -24.14 -5.42
CA LEU A 411 13.67 -23.76 -6.64
C LEU A 411 12.74 -24.87 -7.14
N ALA A 412 11.64 -24.45 -7.79
CA ALA A 412 10.73 -25.38 -8.45
C ALA A 412 11.43 -26.17 -9.58
N HIS A 413 11.19 -27.48 -9.64
CA HIS A 413 11.69 -28.37 -10.70
C HIS A 413 10.55 -28.71 -11.66
N GLY A 414 10.84 -28.74 -12.96
CA GLY A 414 9.81 -28.88 -13.99
C GLY A 414 10.36 -28.75 -15.40
N ARG A 415 9.46 -28.53 -16.38
CA ARG A 415 9.83 -28.39 -17.78
C ARG A 415 10.59 -27.07 -17.98
N ARG A 416 11.76 -27.16 -18.59
CA ARG A 416 12.63 -26.00 -18.87
C ARG A 416 12.03 -25.12 -19.97
N VAL A 417 12.12 -23.82 -19.78
CA VAL A 417 11.81 -22.79 -20.78
C VAL A 417 12.89 -22.76 -21.86
N PHE A 418 14.16 -22.87 -21.48
CA PHE A 418 15.27 -22.89 -22.41
C PHE A 418 15.77 -24.33 -22.59
N SER A 419 15.45 -24.92 -23.74
CA SER A 419 16.05 -26.18 -24.17
C SER A 419 17.23 -25.92 -25.12
N ILE A 420 18.22 -26.80 -25.11
CA ILE A 420 19.26 -26.81 -26.13
C ILE A 420 18.57 -27.23 -27.44
N GLY A 421 18.23 -26.26 -28.29
CA GLY A 421 17.59 -26.49 -29.58
C GLY A 421 16.23 -25.81 -29.81
N SER A 422 15.60 -25.16 -28.82
CA SER A 422 14.33 -24.43 -29.01
C SER A 422 14.46 -22.91 -28.82
N GLY A 423 13.67 -22.15 -29.56
CA GLY A 423 13.65 -20.68 -29.56
C GLY A 423 14.93 -20.01 -30.10
N TYR A 424 15.31 -18.87 -29.53
CA TYR A 424 16.49 -18.04 -29.88
C TYR A 424 17.85 -18.78 -29.87
N LEU A 425 17.91 -20.00 -29.33
CA LEU A 425 19.10 -20.86 -29.26
C LEU A 425 18.97 -22.13 -30.11
N SER A 426 17.99 -22.20 -31.01
CA SER A 426 17.98 -23.27 -32.00
C SER A 426 19.26 -23.15 -32.85
N TRP A 427 19.96 -24.27 -33.05
CA TRP A 427 21.11 -24.35 -33.96
C TRP A 427 20.82 -23.79 -35.37
N PRO A 428 19.59 -23.88 -35.90
CA PRO A 428 19.15 -23.15 -37.08
C PRO A 428 19.21 -21.62 -36.96
N LEU A 429 18.76 -21.02 -35.85
CA LEU A 429 18.78 -19.56 -35.65
C LEU A 429 20.19 -19.01 -35.51
N LEU A 430 21.09 -19.72 -34.83
CA LEU A 430 22.47 -19.29 -34.65
C LEU A 430 23.30 -19.42 -35.95
N THR A 431 23.04 -20.46 -36.75
CA THR A 431 23.60 -20.60 -38.10
C THR A 431 22.98 -19.61 -39.09
N GLN A 432 21.69 -19.28 -38.95
CA GLN A 432 21.03 -18.21 -39.69
C GLN A 432 21.58 -16.83 -39.31
N PHE A 433 21.81 -16.53 -38.03
CA PHE A 433 22.37 -15.26 -37.58
C PHE A 433 23.79 -15.05 -38.14
N ILE A 434 24.61 -16.11 -38.13
CA ILE A 434 25.95 -16.09 -38.74
C ILE A 434 25.86 -15.94 -40.26
N LYS A 435 24.86 -16.56 -40.92
CA LYS A 435 24.58 -16.36 -42.35
C LYS A 435 24.11 -14.93 -42.67
N ILE A 436 23.28 -14.32 -41.83
CA ILE A 436 22.74 -12.97 -41.99
C ILE A 436 23.85 -11.93 -41.81
N LEU A 437 24.69 -12.08 -40.78
CA LEU A 437 25.86 -11.23 -40.53
C LEU A 437 26.92 -11.33 -41.64
N ARG A 438 27.04 -12.49 -42.30
CA ARG A 438 27.97 -12.69 -43.44
C ARG A 438 27.36 -12.39 -44.80
N GLY A 439 26.04 -12.39 -44.94
CA GLY A 439 25.33 -12.36 -46.22
C GLY A 439 24.69 -11.03 -46.59
N ASN A 440 24.44 -10.14 -45.62
CA ASN A 440 23.75 -8.85 -45.83
C ASN A 440 22.52 -8.96 -46.76
N ASP A 441 21.72 -10.01 -46.53
CA ASP A 441 20.65 -10.43 -47.44
C ASP A 441 19.40 -9.58 -47.19
N ARG A 442 19.17 -8.60 -48.09
CA ARG A 442 18.08 -7.63 -47.99
C ARG A 442 16.68 -8.24 -48.14
N ASP A 443 16.57 -9.46 -48.65
CA ASP A 443 15.28 -10.13 -48.86
C ASP A 443 14.88 -11.06 -47.69
N PHE A 444 15.74 -11.21 -46.69
CA PHE A 444 15.43 -12.01 -45.50
C PHE A 444 14.27 -11.43 -44.67
N SER A 445 14.21 -10.09 -44.54
CA SER A 445 13.08 -9.43 -43.86
C SER A 445 11.76 -9.67 -44.59
N LYS A 446 11.76 -9.63 -45.94
CA LYS A 446 10.59 -9.96 -46.76
C LYS A 446 10.17 -11.42 -46.58
N THR A 447 11.14 -12.32 -46.43
CA THR A 447 10.87 -13.75 -46.21
C THR A 447 10.21 -13.97 -44.84
N LEU A 448 10.72 -13.33 -43.78
CA LEU A 448 10.12 -13.35 -42.45
C LEU A 448 8.72 -12.73 -42.43
N MET A 449 8.54 -11.59 -43.11
CA MET A 449 7.23 -10.95 -43.25
C MET A 449 6.25 -11.87 -43.99
N SER A 450 6.67 -12.52 -45.07
CA SER A 450 5.84 -13.46 -45.83
C SER A 450 5.47 -14.71 -45.00
N GLN A 451 6.40 -15.22 -44.18
CA GLN A 451 6.11 -16.33 -43.26
C GLN A 451 5.13 -15.92 -42.16
N SER A 452 5.29 -14.72 -41.60
CA SER A 452 4.35 -14.15 -40.63
C SER A 452 2.95 -13.95 -41.24
N GLU A 453 2.87 -13.36 -42.44
CA GLU A 453 1.62 -13.20 -43.18
C GLU A 453 0.95 -14.55 -43.51
N ALA A 454 1.74 -15.57 -43.83
CA ALA A 454 1.23 -16.92 -44.08
C ALA A 454 0.66 -17.56 -42.79
N HIS A 455 1.32 -17.36 -41.64
CA HIS A 455 0.81 -17.79 -40.34
C HIS A 455 -0.49 -17.07 -39.98
N VAL A 456 -0.56 -15.74 -40.16
CA VAL A 456 -1.78 -14.95 -39.92
C VAL A 456 -2.93 -15.40 -40.82
N LYS A 457 -2.68 -15.61 -42.13
CA LYS A 457 -3.71 -16.12 -43.06
C LYS A 457 -4.17 -17.53 -42.70
N LYS A 458 -3.27 -18.38 -42.20
CA LYS A 458 -3.61 -19.72 -41.73
C LYS A 458 -4.50 -19.65 -40.48
N LEU A 459 -4.16 -18.79 -39.52
CA LEU A 459 -4.97 -18.55 -38.32
C LEU A 459 -6.37 -18.01 -38.70
N GLN A 460 -6.43 -17.03 -39.59
CA GLN A 460 -7.70 -16.48 -40.09
C GLN A 460 -8.55 -17.56 -40.76
N LYS A 461 -7.98 -18.40 -41.63
CA LYS A 461 -8.72 -19.51 -42.26
C LYS A 461 -9.25 -20.52 -41.24
N ASN A 462 -8.50 -20.77 -40.17
CA ASN A 462 -8.92 -21.71 -39.13
C ASN A 462 -10.05 -21.14 -38.27
N ILE A 463 -10.06 -19.83 -38.03
CA ILE A 463 -11.08 -19.14 -37.23
C ILE A 463 -12.39 -18.93 -38.00
N VAL A 464 -12.33 -18.71 -39.33
CA VAL A 464 -13.51 -18.41 -40.17
C VAL A 464 -14.55 -19.55 -40.20
N ASN A 465 -14.15 -20.78 -39.90
CA ASN A 465 -15.04 -21.95 -39.91
C ASN A 465 -15.55 -22.36 -38.51
N LEU A 466 -15.22 -21.59 -37.46
CA LEU A 466 -15.64 -21.87 -36.09
C LEU A 466 -16.82 -20.96 -35.71
N SER A 467 -17.79 -21.50 -34.97
CA SER A 467 -18.86 -20.68 -34.36
C SER A 467 -18.31 -19.81 -33.23
N GLU A 468 -19.04 -18.76 -32.80
CA GLU A 468 -18.55 -17.83 -31.75
C GLU A 468 -18.11 -18.56 -30.47
N ASP A 469 -18.86 -19.59 -30.04
CA ASP A 469 -18.51 -20.39 -28.86
C ASP A 469 -17.27 -21.26 -29.10
N GLU A 470 -17.11 -21.84 -30.29
CA GLU A 470 -15.93 -22.65 -30.66
C GLU A 470 -14.67 -21.81 -30.88
N VAL A 471 -14.81 -20.52 -31.20
CA VAL A 471 -13.68 -19.58 -31.27
C VAL A 471 -13.12 -19.31 -29.88
N PHE A 472 -13.97 -19.23 -28.85
CA PHE A 472 -13.52 -19.08 -27.46
C PHE A 472 -12.84 -20.35 -26.91
N ASP A 473 -13.21 -21.53 -27.42
CA ASP A 473 -12.51 -22.79 -27.09
C ASP A 473 -11.21 -23.00 -27.89
N PHE A 474 -11.07 -22.33 -29.04
CA PHE A 474 -9.88 -22.37 -29.90
C PHE A 474 -8.80 -21.35 -29.50
N ILE A 475 -9.19 -20.25 -28.85
CA ILE A 475 -8.34 -19.19 -28.27
C ILE A 475 -7.89 -19.60 -26.87
#